data_AF-A0A855XUG9-F1
#
_entry.id   AF-A0A855XUG9-F1
#
_cell.length_a   1.000
_cell.length_b   1.000
_cell.length_c   1.000
_cell.angle_alpha   90.00
_cell.angle_beta   90.00
_cell.angle_gamma   90.00
#
_symmetry.space_group_name_H-M   'P 1'
#
loop_
_entity.id
_entity.type
_entity.pdbx_description
1 polymer ?
#
loop_
_entity_poly.entity_id
_entity_poly.type
_entity_poly.pdbx_seq_one_letter_code
_entity_poly.pdbx_strand_id
1 'polypeptide(L)'
;MEYSLLDNGVDSLQKAKEYIKKLEEVHEEFANHHMKDAIIFLNHGIEILLKYMLSSINESLIFDNLKAYMDARSELIKLRKSTPGSESFVVTKYKTVFDVKKGIDLKTITLVAALERVKLLTSIELDDTFVSSVHNLNKLRNKITHHSVSMSRAESRELYVQLKGTYKMALDLFEMHIPGVLEKVDSEVFELTTQELEEHIRLMQEFEWERAMSRISIDDDYE
;
A
#
# COMPACT_ATOMS: atom_id res chain seq x y z
N MET A 1 7.18 5.05 -22.66
CA MET A 1 7.37 4.34 -21.38
C MET A 1 6.02 4.34 -20.68
N GLU A 2 5.53 3.18 -20.28
CA GLU A 2 4.22 2.98 -19.66
C GLU A 2 4.45 2.04 -18.46
N TYR A 3 3.98 2.45 -17.28
CA TYR A 3 4.09 1.65 -16.05
C TYR A 3 2.69 1.29 -15.59
N SER A 4 2.40 0.00 -15.46
CA SER A 4 1.11 -0.45 -14.93
C SER A 4 1.06 -0.33 -13.41
N LEU A 5 -0.13 -0.49 -12.81
CA LEU A 5 -0.26 -0.63 -11.36
C LEU A 5 0.57 -1.81 -10.85
N LEU A 6 0.59 -2.93 -11.58
CA LEU A 6 1.37 -4.10 -11.20
C LEU A 6 2.87 -3.78 -11.17
N ASP A 7 3.39 -3.16 -12.22
CA ASP A 7 4.83 -2.81 -12.30
C ASP A 7 5.22 -1.85 -11.17
N ASN A 8 4.45 -0.78 -10.96
CA ASN A 8 4.72 0.19 -9.89
C ASN A 8 4.65 -0.44 -8.49
N GLY A 9 3.70 -1.35 -8.27
CA GLY A 9 3.53 -2.05 -7.00
C GLY A 9 4.70 -3.00 -6.71
N VAL A 10 5.09 -3.79 -7.72
CA VAL A 10 6.25 -4.69 -7.66
C VAL A 10 7.54 -3.91 -7.41
N ASP A 11 7.82 -2.86 -8.18
CA ASP A 11 9.02 -2.03 -8.04
C ASP A 11 9.12 -1.43 -6.62
N SER A 12 7.98 -1.07 -6.04
CA SER A 12 7.92 -0.55 -4.67
C SER A 12 8.22 -1.62 -3.63
N LEU A 13 7.69 -2.84 -3.79
CA LEU A 13 8.02 -3.96 -2.91
C LEU A 13 9.49 -4.41 -3.06
N GLN A 14 10.05 -4.35 -4.26
CA GLN A 14 11.48 -4.60 -4.49
C GLN A 14 12.35 -3.59 -3.73
N LYS A 15 12.05 -2.30 -3.85
CA LYS A 15 12.76 -1.26 -3.09
C LYS A 15 12.62 -1.45 -1.59
N ALA A 16 11.42 -1.76 -1.10
CA ALA A 16 11.20 -2.05 0.31
C ALA A 16 12.12 -3.19 0.79
N LYS A 17 12.20 -4.29 0.04
CA LYS A 17 13.11 -5.41 0.32
C LYS A 17 14.57 -5.00 0.37
N GLU A 18 15.04 -4.24 -0.62
CA GLU A 18 16.42 -3.76 -0.68
C GLU A 18 16.79 -2.95 0.56
N TYR A 19 15.90 -2.05 0.99
CA TYR A 19 16.13 -1.24 2.18
C TYR A 19 16.04 -2.08 3.47
N ILE A 20 15.13 -3.05 3.54
CA ILE A 20 15.07 -3.99 4.67
C ILE A 20 16.36 -4.79 4.80
N LYS A 21 16.92 -5.30 3.70
CA LYS A 21 18.20 -6.01 3.71
C LYS A 21 19.34 -5.12 4.16
N LYS A 22 19.39 -3.87 3.66
CA LYS A 22 20.42 -2.90 4.08
C LYS A 22 20.39 -2.63 5.59
N LEU A 23 19.22 -2.72 6.25
CA LEU A 23 19.13 -2.58 7.71
C LEU A 23 19.88 -3.69 8.47
N GLU A 24 20.01 -4.88 7.89
CA GLU A 24 20.77 -6.00 8.47
C GLU A 24 22.29 -5.80 8.28
N GLU A 25 22.67 -5.11 7.21
CA GLU A 25 24.06 -4.97 6.77
C GLU A 25 24.78 -3.76 7.37
N VAL A 26 24.06 -2.68 7.70
CA VAL A 26 24.66 -1.42 8.15
C VAL A 26 24.61 -1.25 9.67
N HIS A 27 25.59 -0.53 10.20
CA HIS A 27 25.59 -0.13 11.60
C HIS A 27 24.37 0.78 11.91
N GLU A 28 23.77 0.61 13.10
CA GLU A 28 22.49 1.24 13.48
C GLU A 28 22.42 2.75 13.22
N GLU A 29 23.52 3.48 13.43
CA GLU A 29 23.58 4.93 13.22
C GLU A 29 23.30 5.37 11.76
N PHE A 30 23.56 4.50 10.78
CA PHE A 30 23.29 4.74 9.35
C PHE A 30 22.01 4.07 8.85
N ALA A 31 21.39 3.23 9.68
CA ALA A 31 20.22 2.43 9.32
C ALA A 31 18.93 3.26 9.24
N ASN A 32 18.87 4.41 9.91
CA ASN A 32 17.65 5.22 10.05
C ASN A 32 17.04 5.68 8.72
N HIS A 33 17.86 6.05 7.74
CA HIS A 33 17.36 6.46 6.41
C HIS A 33 16.79 5.27 5.64
N HIS A 34 17.42 4.09 5.74
CA HIS A 34 16.90 2.86 5.14
C HIS A 34 15.60 2.41 5.80
N MET A 35 15.45 2.57 7.11
CA MET A 35 14.19 2.27 7.82
C MET A 35 13.06 3.14 7.28
N LYS A 36 13.31 4.44 7.18
CA LYS A 36 12.35 5.40 6.62
C LYS A 36 11.96 5.02 5.19
N ASP A 37 12.93 4.76 4.32
CA ASP A 37 12.66 4.45 2.92
C ASP A 37 11.90 3.12 2.79
N ALA A 38 12.27 2.10 3.55
CA ALA A 38 11.56 0.82 3.56
C ALA A 38 10.09 0.98 3.96
N ILE A 39 9.78 1.79 4.98
CA ILE A 39 8.41 2.08 5.42
C ILE A 39 7.62 2.78 4.31
N ILE A 40 8.23 3.77 3.65
CA ILE A 40 7.57 4.53 2.58
C ILE A 40 7.26 3.61 1.39
N PHE A 41 8.26 2.86 0.92
CA PHE A 41 8.11 1.97 -0.22
C PHE A 41 7.17 0.80 0.07
N LEU A 42 7.18 0.25 1.29
CA LEU A 42 6.26 -0.82 1.67
C LEU A 42 4.80 -0.34 1.67
N ASN A 43 4.52 0.80 2.32
CA ASN A 43 3.17 1.37 2.30
C ASN A 43 2.70 1.66 0.87
N HIS A 44 3.59 2.21 0.03
CA HIS A 44 3.25 2.48 -1.36
C HIS A 44 3.00 1.21 -2.16
N GLY A 45 3.87 0.19 -2.04
CA GLY A 45 3.71 -1.09 -2.72
C GLY A 45 2.40 -1.79 -2.36
N ILE A 46 2.08 -1.84 -1.07
CA ILE A 46 0.81 -2.40 -0.58
C ILE A 46 -0.38 -1.61 -1.15
N GLU A 47 -0.35 -0.28 -1.10
CA GLU A 47 -1.44 0.55 -1.64
C GLU A 47 -1.68 0.27 -3.12
N ILE A 48 -0.61 0.24 -3.91
CA ILE A 48 -0.69 0.08 -5.36
C ILE A 48 -1.16 -1.33 -5.73
N LEU A 49 -0.69 -2.38 -5.05
CA LEU A 49 -1.12 -3.75 -5.34
C LEU A 49 -2.56 -4.03 -4.88
N LEU A 50 -3.01 -3.45 -3.76
CA LEU A 50 -4.43 -3.48 -3.38
C LEU A 50 -5.30 -2.76 -4.43
N LYS A 51 -4.83 -1.60 -4.93
CA LYS A 51 -5.50 -0.92 -6.05
C LYS A 51 -5.51 -1.77 -7.31
N TYR A 52 -4.43 -2.48 -7.62
CA TYR A 52 -4.38 -3.40 -8.75
C TYR A 52 -5.46 -4.49 -8.62
N MET A 53 -5.58 -5.13 -7.46
CA MET A 53 -6.61 -6.15 -7.19
C MET A 53 -8.03 -5.57 -7.39
N LEU A 54 -8.30 -4.39 -6.82
CA LEU A 54 -9.58 -3.70 -7.00
C LEU A 54 -9.86 -3.34 -8.47
N SER A 55 -8.87 -2.78 -9.17
CA SER A 55 -9.01 -2.36 -10.57
C SER A 55 -9.21 -3.53 -11.53
N SER A 56 -8.70 -4.71 -11.18
CA SER A 56 -8.87 -5.95 -11.94
C SER A 56 -10.31 -6.45 -11.89
N ILE A 57 -11.05 -6.12 -10.82
CA ILE A 57 -12.49 -6.37 -10.70
C ILE A 57 -13.26 -5.25 -11.41
N ASN A 58 -13.00 -4.00 -11.04
CA ASN A 58 -13.60 -2.83 -11.68
C ASN A 58 -12.73 -1.58 -11.44
N GLU A 59 -12.30 -0.93 -12.54
CA GLU A 59 -11.49 0.29 -12.53
C GLU A 59 -12.09 1.40 -11.63
N SER A 60 -13.42 1.51 -11.50
CA SER A 60 -14.03 2.55 -10.66
C SER A 60 -13.71 2.41 -9.17
N LEU A 61 -13.33 1.21 -8.71
CA LEU A 61 -13.08 0.90 -7.30
C LEU A 61 -11.80 1.54 -6.75
N ILE A 62 -10.93 2.08 -7.59
CA ILE A 62 -9.71 2.77 -7.13
C ILE A 62 -9.87 4.28 -7.01
N PHE A 63 -11.03 4.85 -7.35
CA PHE A 63 -11.27 6.30 -7.30
C PHE A 63 -12.00 6.71 -6.01
N ASP A 64 -11.62 7.87 -5.47
CA ASP A 64 -12.25 8.43 -4.28
C ASP A 64 -13.70 8.86 -4.55
N ASN A 65 -13.95 9.41 -5.74
CA ASN A 65 -15.22 9.97 -6.17
C ASN A 65 -15.70 9.26 -7.44
N LEU A 66 -16.72 8.41 -7.30
CA LEU A 66 -17.31 7.67 -8.40
C LEU A 66 -17.88 8.59 -9.48
N LYS A 67 -18.50 9.71 -9.10
CA LYS A 67 -19.05 10.67 -10.06
C LYS A 67 -17.94 11.29 -10.91
N ALA A 68 -16.84 11.72 -10.28
CA ALA A 68 -15.69 12.26 -10.99
C ALA A 68 -15.10 11.23 -11.98
N TYR A 69 -14.99 9.96 -11.57
CA TYR A 69 -14.60 8.87 -12.46
C TYR A 69 -15.56 8.70 -13.64
N MET A 70 -16.88 8.67 -13.39
CA MET A 70 -17.88 8.50 -14.46
C MET A 70 -17.89 9.66 -15.45
N ASP A 71 -17.72 10.88 -14.96
CA ASP A 71 -17.58 12.09 -15.77
C ASP A 71 -16.32 11.98 -16.67
N ALA A 72 -15.18 11.58 -16.10
CA ALA A 72 -13.93 11.39 -16.84
C ALA A 72 -14.02 10.25 -17.87
N ARG A 73 -14.62 9.12 -17.49
CA ARG A 73 -14.84 7.96 -18.36
C ARG A 73 -15.73 8.33 -19.55
N SER A 74 -16.77 9.12 -19.32
CA SER A 74 -17.66 9.62 -20.36
C SER A 74 -16.94 10.55 -21.34
N GLU A 75 -16.09 11.44 -20.83
CA GLU A 75 -15.27 12.32 -21.68
C GLU A 75 -14.27 11.52 -22.53
N LEU A 76 -13.60 10.53 -21.93
CA LEU A 76 -12.67 9.65 -22.65
C LEU A 76 -13.36 8.92 -23.82
N ILE A 77 -14.58 8.41 -23.61
CA ILE A 77 -15.37 7.77 -24.67
C ILE A 77 -15.71 8.76 -25.79
N LYS A 78 -16.09 10.00 -25.45
CA LYS A 78 -16.39 11.05 -26.44
C LYS A 78 -15.15 11.42 -27.27
N LEU A 79 -14.00 11.58 -26.62
CA LEU A 79 -12.74 11.91 -27.28
C LEU A 79 -12.29 10.82 -28.26
N ARG A 80 -12.50 9.54 -27.90
CA ARG A 80 -12.19 8.40 -28.79
C ARG A 80 -13.12 8.31 -30.00
N LYS A 81 -14.40 8.67 -29.85
CA LYS A 81 -15.41 8.58 -30.93
C LYS A 81 -15.38 9.76 -31.90
N SER A 82 -14.98 10.94 -31.45
CA SER A 82 -15.08 12.20 -32.22
C SER A 82 -13.99 12.38 -33.30
N THR A 83 -13.22 11.34 -33.65
CA THR A 83 -12.16 11.47 -34.67
C THR A 83 -12.07 10.23 -35.57
N PRO A 84 -12.98 10.06 -36.53
CA PRO A 84 -12.87 9.02 -37.56
C PRO A 84 -11.70 9.34 -38.50
N GLY A 85 -10.76 8.41 -38.69
CA GLY A 85 -9.70 8.52 -39.71
C GLY A 85 -8.28 8.89 -39.23
N SER A 86 -8.06 9.08 -37.92
CA SER A 86 -6.73 9.27 -37.32
C SER A 86 -6.52 8.34 -36.10
N GLU A 87 -7.02 7.10 -36.23
CA GLU A 87 -7.01 6.09 -35.17
C GLU A 87 -5.62 5.93 -34.53
N SER A 88 -4.55 6.08 -35.32
CA SER A 88 -3.19 5.92 -34.81
C SER A 88 -2.68 7.07 -33.94
N PHE A 89 -3.17 8.32 -34.08
CA PHE A 89 -2.65 9.47 -33.31
C PHE A 89 -3.52 9.82 -32.09
N VAL A 90 -4.83 9.55 -32.16
CA VAL A 90 -5.76 9.83 -31.06
C VAL A 90 -5.70 8.74 -29.97
N VAL A 91 -5.60 7.46 -30.37
CA VAL A 91 -5.41 6.33 -29.43
C VAL A 91 -4.11 6.51 -28.63
N THR A 92 -3.07 7.10 -29.25
CA THR A 92 -1.80 7.34 -28.55
C THR A 92 -1.86 8.47 -27.52
N LYS A 93 -2.80 9.41 -27.64
CA LYS A 93 -2.88 10.58 -26.76
C LYS A 93 -3.82 10.40 -25.56
N TYR A 94 -4.93 9.69 -25.72
CA TYR A 94 -5.97 9.53 -24.69
C TYR A 94 -6.14 8.05 -24.30
N LYS A 95 -5.23 7.56 -23.46
CA LYS A 95 -5.13 6.15 -23.07
C LYS A 95 -5.97 5.83 -21.84
N THR A 96 -6.00 6.73 -20.87
CA THR A 96 -6.60 6.52 -19.55
C THR A 96 -7.57 7.64 -19.17
N VAL A 97 -8.35 7.42 -18.11
CA VAL A 97 -9.23 8.46 -17.55
C VAL A 97 -8.46 9.65 -16.98
N PHE A 98 -7.13 9.55 -16.79
CA PHE A 98 -6.28 10.67 -16.40
C PHE A 98 -5.86 11.58 -17.56
N ASP A 99 -6.07 11.15 -18.81
CA ASP A 99 -5.67 11.93 -20.00
C ASP A 99 -6.74 12.93 -20.48
N VAL A 100 -7.93 12.92 -19.86
CA VAL A 100 -9.03 13.83 -20.21
C VAL A 100 -8.73 15.27 -19.74
N LYS A 101 -9.24 16.29 -20.46
CA LYS A 101 -8.82 17.68 -20.23
C LYS A 101 -9.51 18.30 -18.99
N LYS A 102 -8.87 19.37 -18.48
CA LYS A 102 -9.03 20.01 -17.15
C LYS A 102 -10.46 20.31 -16.68
N GLY A 103 -10.72 19.96 -15.42
CA GLY A 103 -11.90 20.35 -14.63
C GLY A 103 -12.39 19.27 -13.67
N ILE A 104 -12.00 18.02 -13.93
CA ILE A 104 -12.32 16.86 -13.10
C ILE A 104 -11.15 16.62 -12.14
N ASP A 105 -11.38 16.83 -10.85
CA ASP A 105 -10.43 16.46 -9.80
C ASP A 105 -10.52 14.95 -9.59
N LEU A 106 -9.69 14.20 -10.32
CA LEU A 106 -9.67 12.75 -10.29
C LEU A 106 -8.56 12.28 -9.34
N LYS A 107 -8.96 11.72 -8.20
CA LYS A 107 -8.05 11.19 -7.18
C LYS A 107 -8.30 9.71 -6.98
N THR A 108 -7.23 9.00 -6.67
CA THR A 108 -7.33 7.60 -6.28
C THR A 108 -7.45 7.49 -4.77
N ILE A 109 -8.01 6.38 -4.29
CA ILE A 109 -8.15 6.07 -2.88
C ILE A 109 -6.80 6.01 -2.17
N THR A 110 -6.79 6.17 -0.84
CA THR A 110 -5.59 5.97 -0.02
C THR A 110 -5.39 4.49 0.33
N LEU A 111 -4.23 4.13 0.88
CA LEU A 111 -3.95 2.80 1.43
C LEU A 111 -5.05 2.27 2.36
N VAL A 112 -5.51 3.09 3.31
CA VAL A 112 -6.55 2.68 4.27
C VAL A 112 -7.87 2.41 3.56
N ALA A 113 -8.27 3.29 2.64
CA ALA A 113 -9.47 3.08 1.85
C ALA A 113 -9.34 1.88 0.90
N ALA A 114 -8.13 1.57 0.41
CA ALA A 114 -7.88 0.38 -0.40
C ALA A 114 -8.04 -0.91 0.43
N LEU A 115 -7.50 -0.97 1.65
CA LEU A 115 -7.71 -2.08 2.58
C LEU A 115 -9.19 -2.31 2.87
N GLU A 116 -9.91 -1.24 3.24
CA GLU A 116 -11.34 -1.31 3.54
C GLU A 116 -12.15 -1.79 2.33
N ARG A 117 -11.86 -1.26 1.14
CA ARG A 117 -12.54 -1.69 -0.10
C ARG A 117 -12.23 -3.13 -0.46
N VAL A 118 -11.00 -3.61 -0.29
CA VAL A 118 -10.70 -5.03 -0.51
C VAL A 118 -11.50 -5.89 0.47
N LYS A 119 -11.48 -5.56 1.77
CA LYS A 119 -12.22 -6.31 2.80
C LYS A 119 -13.74 -6.34 2.58
N LEU A 120 -14.32 -5.24 2.08
CA LEU A 120 -15.79 -5.09 1.98
C LEU A 120 -16.37 -5.41 0.60
N LEU A 121 -15.61 -5.20 -0.47
CA LEU A 121 -16.11 -5.25 -1.85
C LEU A 121 -15.56 -6.42 -2.66
N THR A 122 -14.74 -7.26 -2.05
CA THR A 122 -14.17 -8.46 -2.66
C THR A 122 -14.39 -9.66 -1.76
N SER A 123 -14.17 -10.86 -2.29
CA SER A 123 -14.23 -12.11 -1.52
C SER A 123 -12.89 -12.45 -0.84
N ILE A 124 -11.95 -11.50 -0.80
CA ILE A 124 -10.62 -11.70 -0.23
C ILE A 124 -10.69 -11.46 1.27
N GLU A 125 -10.36 -12.49 2.05
CA GLU A 125 -10.21 -12.37 3.49
C GLU A 125 -8.85 -11.76 3.80
N LEU A 126 -8.87 -10.59 4.44
CA LEU A 126 -7.66 -9.96 4.96
C LEU A 126 -7.50 -10.35 6.42
N ASP A 127 -6.38 -10.98 6.73
CA ASP A 127 -5.96 -11.28 8.10
C ASP A 127 -5.88 -10.00 8.94
N ASP A 128 -6.46 -10.03 10.15
CA ASP A 128 -6.55 -8.84 10.99
C ASP A 128 -5.15 -8.39 11.49
N THR A 129 -4.21 -9.34 11.69
CA THR A 129 -2.81 -9.02 12.03
C THR A 129 -2.15 -8.24 10.89
N PHE A 130 -2.39 -8.64 9.64
CA PHE A 130 -1.91 -7.90 8.47
C PHE A 130 -2.50 -6.50 8.41
N VAL A 131 -3.81 -6.38 8.56
CA VAL A 131 -4.52 -5.09 8.53
C VAL A 131 -3.99 -4.14 9.62
N SER A 132 -3.81 -4.64 10.85
CA SER A 132 -3.26 -3.89 11.97
C SER A 132 -1.81 -3.47 11.74
N SER A 133 -0.99 -4.37 11.18
CA SER A 133 0.39 -4.09 10.79
C SER A 133 0.50 -2.94 9.78
N VAL A 134 -0.30 -3.02 8.71
CA VAL A 134 -0.33 -1.97 7.68
C VAL A 134 -0.84 -0.65 8.25
N HIS A 135 -1.85 -0.66 9.12
CA HIS A 135 -2.31 0.54 9.80
C HIS A 135 -1.22 1.18 10.65
N ASN A 136 -0.48 0.38 11.42
CA ASN A 136 0.58 0.88 12.27
C ASN A 136 1.72 1.51 11.43
N LEU A 137 2.19 0.79 10.41
CA LEU A 137 3.21 1.32 9.49
C LEU A 137 2.73 2.57 8.74
N ASN A 138 1.46 2.67 8.37
CA ASN A 138 0.93 3.87 7.71
C ASN A 138 0.86 5.07 8.66
N LYS A 139 0.48 4.86 9.94
CA LYS A 139 0.54 5.91 10.98
C LYS A 139 1.97 6.42 11.13
N LEU A 140 2.93 5.50 11.21
CA LEU A 140 4.33 5.85 11.33
C LEU A 140 4.87 6.54 10.07
N ARG A 141 4.51 6.06 8.87
CA ARG A 141 4.86 6.70 7.60
C ARG A 141 4.41 8.17 7.59
N ASN A 142 3.19 8.45 8.03
CA ASN A 142 2.68 9.82 8.11
C ASN A 142 3.50 10.67 9.10
N LYS A 143 3.83 10.11 10.27
CA LYS A 143 4.70 10.79 11.26
C LYS A 143 6.09 11.09 10.67
N ILE A 144 6.76 10.11 10.08
CA ILE A 144 8.12 10.25 9.52
C ILE A 144 8.15 11.21 8.31
N THR A 145 7.06 11.29 7.55
CA THR A 145 7.00 12.13 6.34
C THR A 145 6.70 13.60 6.69
N HIS A 146 5.87 13.85 7.71
CA HIS A 146 5.35 15.19 8.00
C HIS A 146 5.85 15.80 9.32
N HIS A 147 6.46 15.00 10.20
CA HIS A 147 6.89 15.43 11.54
C HIS A 147 8.29 14.89 11.87
N SER A 148 8.96 15.49 12.86
CA SER A 148 10.17 14.90 13.45
C SER A 148 9.78 13.73 14.35
N VAL A 149 10.46 12.61 14.19
CA VAL A 149 10.28 11.40 15.01
C VAL A 149 11.61 11.10 15.69
N SER A 150 11.57 10.90 17.01
CA SER A 150 12.69 10.41 17.81
C SER A 150 12.29 9.05 18.34
N MET A 151 13.15 8.04 18.15
CA MET A 151 12.93 6.68 18.62
C MET A 151 14.17 6.21 19.37
N SER A 152 13.96 5.49 20.46
CA SER A 152 14.99 4.75 21.16
C SER A 152 15.45 3.55 20.34
N ARG A 153 16.60 2.98 20.72
CA ARG A 153 17.13 1.76 20.08
C ARG A 153 16.16 0.57 20.16
N ALA A 154 15.43 0.44 21.27
CA ALA A 154 14.44 -0.61 21.45
C ALA A 154 13.26 -0.45 20.48
N GLU A 155 12.69 0.76 20.41
CA GLU A 155 11.59 1.08 19.48
C GLU A 155 12.01 0.89 18.02
N SER A 156 13.25 1.24 17.65
CA SER A 156 13.78 1.00 16.30
C SER A 156 13.88 -0.49 15.97
N ARG A 157 14.23 -1.33 16.96
CA ARG A 157 14.30 -2.78 16.79
C ARG A 157 12.91 -3.41 16.66
N GLU A 158 11.95 -2.97 17.46
CA GLU A 158 10.56 -3.41 17.34
C GLU A 158 9.99 -3.03 15.98
N LEU A 159 10.23 -1.80 15.53
CA LEU A 159 9.83 -1.34 14.21
C LEU A 159 10.45 -2.19 13.09
N TYR A 160 11.72 -2.58 13.23
CA TYR A 160 12.38 -3.45 12.28
C TYR A 160 11.66 -4.82 12.18
N VAL A 161 11.33 -5.44 13.31
CA VAL A 161 10.57 -6.70 13.33
C VAL A 161 9.18 -6.52 12.70
N GLN A 162 8.49 -5.41 13.01
CA GLN A 162 7.20 -5.09 12.42
C GLN A 162 7.28 -4.93 10.91
N LEU A 163 8.32 -4.26 10.41
CA LEU A 163 8.55 -4.03 9.00
C LEU A 163 8.77 -5.35 8.25
N LYS A 164 9.62 -6.26 8.76
CA LYS A 164 9.84 -7.58 8.16
C LYS A 164 8.56 -8.42 8.14
N GLY A 165 7.86 -8.48 9.29
CA GLY A 165 6.62 -9.23 9.42
C GLY A 165 5.56 -8.75 8.44
N THR A 166 5.33 -7.44 8.39
CA THR A 166 4.36 -6.83 7.44
C THR A 166 4.75 -7.10 5.99
N TYR A 167 6.04 -7.00 5.66
CA TYR A 167 6.54 -7.30 4.32
C TYR A 167 6.25 -8.75 3.93
N LYS A 168 6.54 -9.70 4.82
CA LYS A 168 6.28 -11.13 4.57
C LYS A 168 4.79 -11.41 4.37
N MET A 169 3.93 -10.88 5.24
CA MET A 169 2.48 -11.05 5.12
C MET A 169 1.93 -10.41 3.83
N ALA A 170 2.48 -9.25 3.43
CA ALA A 170 2.12 -8.63 2.15
C ALA A 170 2.49 -9.52 0.97
N LEU A 171 3.71 -10.09 0.97
CA LEU A 171 4.15 -11.02 -0.07
C LEU A 171 3.24 -12.26 -0.16
N ASP A 172 2.88 -12.84 0.98
CA ASP A 172 2.00 -14.02 1.02
C ASP A 172 0.60 -13.71 0.49
N LEU A 173 0.02 -12.57 0.91
CA LEU A 173 -1.27 -12.10 0.42
C LEU A 173 -1.24 -11.87 -1.10
N PHE A 174 -0.22 -11.17 -1.60
CA PHE A 174 -0.17 -10.81 -3.01
C PHE A 174 0.17 -12.00 -3.90
N GLU A 175 0.98 -12.96 -3.45
CA GLU A 175 1.19 -14.19 -4.22
C GLU A 175 -0.10 -15.02 -4.32
N MET A 176 -0.87 -15.08 -3.24
CA MET A 176 -2.14 -15.80 -3.22
C MET A 176 -3.17 -15.23 -4.20
N HIS A 177 -3.20 -13.91 -4.39
CA HIS A 177 -4.21 -13.23 -5.21
C HIS A 177 -3.69 -12.67 -6.55
N ILE A 178 -2.38 -12.62 -6.73
CA ILE A 178 -1.69 -12.18 -7.94
C ILE A 178 -0.54 -13.18 -8.22
N PRO A 179 -0.84 -14.37 -8.75
CA PRO A 179 0.17 -15.42 -8.93
C PRO A 179 1.38 -14.95 -9.74
N GLY A 180 2.58 -15.28 -9.27
CA GLY A 180 3.85 -14.87 -9.89
C GLY A 180 4.35 -13.47 -9.47
N VAL A 181 3.72 -12.84 -8.47
CA VAL A 181 4.24 -11.58 -7.90
C VAL A 181 5.56 -11.79 -7.19
N LEU A 182 5.78 -12.91 -6.50
CA LEU A 182 7.07 -13.17 -5.83
C LEU A 182 8.22 -13.24 -6.83
N GLU A 183 8.01 -13.91 -7.97
CA GLU A 183 9.00 -13.97 -9.05
C GLU A 183 9.31 -12.56 -9.57
N LYS A 184 8.27 -11.73 -9.76
CA LYS A 184 8.42 -10.34 -10.19
C LYS A 184 9.14 -9.48 -9.17
N VAL A 185 8.92 -9.68 -7.87
CA VAL A 185 9.61 -8.95 -6.79
C VAL A 185 11.04 -9.46 -6.59
N ASP A 186 11.47 -10.46 -7.36
CA ASP A 186 12.74 -11.18 -7.18
C ASP A 186 12.88 -11.69 -5.74
N SER A 187 11.77 -11.94 -5.05
CA SER A 187 11.77 -12.44 -3.68
C SER A 187 11.80 -13.96 -3.74
N GLU A 188 12.97 -14.54 -4.01
CA GLU A 188 13.24 -15.87 -3.45
C GLU A 188 13.00 -15.78 -1.93
N VAL A 189 12.10 -16.64 -1.45
CA VAL A 189 11.55 -16.76 -0.08
C VAL A 189 12.13 -15.71 0.88
N PHE A 190 11.40 -14.62 1.09
CA PHE A 190 11.78 -13.68 2.15
C PHE A 190 11.66 -14.41 3.50
N GLU A 191 12.79 -14.72 4.11
CA GLU A 191 12.85 -15.52 5.33
C GLU A 191 12.56 -14.67 6.57
N LEU A 192 11.73 -15.22 7.44
CA LEU A 192 11.42 -14.69 8.75
C LEU A 192 11.62 -15.83 9.74
N THR A 193 12.43 -15.62 10.78
CA THR A 193 12.59 -16.63 11.83
C THR A 193 11.28 -16.79 12.61
N THR A 194 11.07 -17.96 13.21
CA THR A 194 9.89 -18.19 14.08
C THR A 194 9.80 -17.17 15.20
N GLN A 195 10.96 -16.81 15.80
CA GLN A 195 11.01 -15.81 16.86
C GLN A 195 10.60 -14.41 16.36
N GLU A 196 11.07 -13.98 15.19
CA GLU A 196 10.67 -12.70 14.60
C GLU A 196 9.16 -12.69 14.26
N LEU A 197 8.61 -13.81 13.80
CA LEU A 197 7.18 -13.93 13.53
C LEU A 197 6.33 -13.82 14.80
N GLU A 198 6.70 -14.58 15.83
CA GLU A 198 6.01 -14.55 17.13
C GLU A 198 6.06 -13.16 17.77
N GLU A 199 7.22 -12.50 17.70
CA GLU A 199 7.39 -11.14 18.19
C GLU A 199 6.56 -10.14 17.38
N HIS A 200 6.52 -10.28 16.06
CA HIS A 200 5.66 -9.44 15.21
C HIS A 200 4.18 -9.57 15.58
N ILE A 201 3.69 -10.81 15.73
CA ILE A 201 2.29 -11.08 16.10
C ILE A 201 1.98 -10.47 17.47
N ARG A 202 2.87 -10.64 18.46
CA ARG A 202 2.71 -10.07 19.80
C ARG A 202 2.57 -8.55 19.74
N LEU A 203 3.45 -7.87 19.00
CA LEU A 203 3.40 -6.41 18.83
C LEU A 203 2.08 -5.93 18.20
N MET A 204 1.49 -6.72 17.31
CA MET A 204 0.20 -6.38 16.70
C MET A 204 -0.97 -6.55 17.67
N GLN A 205 -0.95 -7.60 18.48
CA GLN A 205 -1.95 -7.79 19.53
C GLN A 205 -1.91 -6.65 20.57
N GLU A 206 -0.70 -6.21 20.95
CA GLU A 206 -0.51 -5.05 21.83
C GLU A 206 -1.07 -3.76 21.21
N PHE A 207 -0.77 -3.50 19.93
CA PHE A 207 -1.30 -2.34 19.21
C PHE A 207 -2.85 -2.34 19.13
N GLU A 208 -3.45 -3.49 18.89
CA GLU A 208 -4.91 -3.64 18.87
C GLU A 208 -5.53 -3.39 20.24
N TRP A 209 -4.91 -3.93 21.29
CA TRP A 209 -5.32 -3.71 22.67
C TRP A 209 -5.29 -2.22 23.03
N GLU A 210 -4.19 -1.52 22.74
CA GLU A 210 -4.07 -0.07 22.99
C GLU A 210 -5.16 0.71 22.25
N ARG A 211 -5.43 0.36 20.99
CA ARG A 211 -6.47 1.01 20.19
C ARG A 211 -7.87 0.75 20.76
N ALA A 212 -8.14 -0.44 21.28
CA ALA A 212 -9.41 -0.77 21.92
C ALA A 212 -9.59 0.00 23.23
N MET A 213 -8.57 0.03 24.09
CA MET A 213 -8.60 0.75 25.36
C MET A 213 -8.76 2.26 25.17
N SER A 214 -8.08 2.84 24.17
CA SER A 214 -8.24 4.26 23.83
C SER A 214 -9.65 4.63 23.35
N ARG A 215 -10.43 3.68 22.84
CA ARG A 215 -11.83 3.93 22.44
C ARG A 215 -12.75 3.91 23.66
N ILE A 216 -12.53 2.98 24.57
CA ILE A 216 -13.32 2.85 25.80
C ILE A 216 -13.15 4.09 26.69
N SER A 217 -11.93 4.62 26.82
CA SER A 217 -11.68 5.79 27.67
C SER A 217 -12.32 7.10 27.18
N ILE A 218 -12.78 7.18 25.93
CA ILE A 218 -13.46 8.36 25.38
C ILE A 218 -14.95 8.35 25.73
N ASP A 219 -15.53 7.16 25.93
CA ASP A 219 -16.95 6.99 26.22
C ASP A 219 -17.26 7.18 27.72
N ASP A 220 -16.27 7.04 28.61
CA ASP A 220 -16.42 7.25 30.07
C ASP A 220 -16.38 8.73 30.51
N ASP A 221 -16.01 9.67 29.62
CA ASP A 221 -16.01 11.12 29.91
C ASP A 221 -17.37 11.80 29.63
N TYR A 222 -18.41 11.02 29.30
CA TYR A 222 -19.77 11.47 29.05
C TYR A 222 -20.82 10.74 29.92
N GLU A 223 -20.63 10.73 31.24
CA GLU A 223 -21.72 10.48 32.22
C GLU A 223 -21.84 11.61 33.25
#